data_AF-A0A480AB00-F1
#
_entry.id   AF-A0A480AB00-F1
#
_cell.length_a   1.000
_cell.length_b   1.000
_cell.length_c   1.000
_cell.angle_alpha   90.00
_cell.angle_beta   90.00
_cell.angle_gamma   90.00
#
_symmetry.space_group_name_H-M   'P 1'
#
loop_
_entity.id
_entity.type
_entity.pdbx_description
1 polymer ?
#
loop_
_entity_poly.entity_id
_entity_poly.type
_entity_poly.pdbx_seq_one_letter_code
_entity_poly.pdbx_strand_id
1 'polypeptide(L)'
;MLGNLTLLEKPINASIQDKPFQIKKNAYPKSKFLITKSIGEKVNIGSNTSIDRAVQDLEPFDNWNSESIEMRQDILAQLATKI
;
A
#
# COMPACT_ATOMS: atom_id res chain seq x y z
N MET A 1 11.19 9.22 11.25
CA MET A 1 10.07 9.43 10.29
C MET A 1 10.46 8.82 8.97
N LEU A 2 10.08 7.55 8.71
CA LEU A 2 10.17 7.01 7.35
C LEU A 2 9.10 7.72 6.53
N GLY A 3 9.52 8.52 5.54
CA GLY A 3 8.60 9.29 4.71
C GLY A 3 7.54 8.42 4.03
N ASN A 4 6.38 9.01 3.74
CA ASN A 4 5.26 8.40 2.99
C ASN A 4 5.78 7.64 1.76
N LEU A 5 5.97 6.32 1.86
CA LEU A 5 6.43 5.45 0.76
C LEU A 5 5.43 5.44 -0.42
N THR A 6 4.20 5.88 -0.18
CA THR A 6 3.18 6.20 -1.19
C THR A 6 3.59 7.31 -2.18
N LEU A 7 4.58 8.15 -1.83
CA LEU A 7 5.06 9.23 -2.70
C LEU A 7 5.99 8.78 -3.84
N LEU A 8 6.39 7.51 -3.90
CA LEU A 8 7.42 7.04 -4.85
C LEU A 8 6.92 6.80 -6.28
N GLU A 9 5.61 6.84 -6.54
CA GLU A 9 5.07 6.69 -7.89
C GLU A 9 4.71 8.06 -8.50
N LYS A 10 5.71 8.75 -9.06
CA LYS A 10 5.53 9.99 -9.85
C LYS A 10 4.31 9.96 -10.79
N PRO A 11 4.01 8.91 -11.57
CA PRO A 11 2.84 8.92 -12.46
C PRO A 11 1.50 8.84 -11.72
N ILE A 12 1.39 8.05 -10.64
CA ILE A 12 0.18 7.97 -9.81
C ILE A 12 -0.05 9.29 -9.07
N ASN A 13 1.02 9.86 -8.51
CA ASN A 13 0.96 11.15 -7.83
C ASN A 13 0.64 12.30 -8.78
N ALA A 14 1.16 12.28 -10.02
CA ALA A 14 0.82 13.26 -11.05
C ALA A 14 -0.65 13.15 -11.50
N SER A 15 -1.20 11.92 -11.56
CA SER A 15 -2.58 11.68 -11.99
C SER A 15 -3.61 12.01 -10.92
N ILE A 16 -3.33 11.75 -9.64
CA ILE A 16 -4.31 11.92 -8.57
C ILE A 16 -4.20 13.27 -7.85
N GLN A 17 -3.03 13.92 -7.86
CA GLN A 17 -2.81 15.24 -7.25
C GLN A 17 -3.34 15.32 -5.80
N ASP A 18 -3.81 16.50 -5.35
CA ASP A 18 -4.39 16.72 -4.02
C ASP A 18 -5.87 16.33 -3.93
N LYS A 19 -6.25 15.19 -4.53
CA LYS A 19 -7.61 14.67 -4.41
C LYS A 19 -7.82 13.96 -3.06
N PRO A 20 -9.08 13.91 -2.59
CA PRO A 20 -9.45 13.13 -1.40
C PRO A 20 -8.96 11.68 -1.50
N PHE A 21 -8.65 11.09 -0.34
CA PHE A 21 -8.16 9.72 -0.26
C PHE A 21 -9.07 8.71 -0.96
N GLN A 22 -10.39 8.87 -0.91
CA GLN A 22 -11.33 7.96 -1.57
C GLN A 22 -11.11 7.87 -3.08
N ILE A 23 -10.70 8.97 -3.72
CA ILE A 23 -10.36 8.98 -5.14
C ILE A 23 -8.99 8.31 -5.36
N LYS A 24 -8.04 8.54 -4.45
CA LYS A 24 -6.72 7.90 -4.45
C LYS A 24 -6.82 6.38 -4.28
N LYS A 25 -7.68 5.92 -3.39
CA LYS A 25 -7.94 4.50 -3.08
C LYS A 25 -8.27 3.70 -4.34
N ASN A 26 -9.10 4.26 -5.22
CA ASN A 26 -9.50 3.60 -6.48
C ASN A 26 -8.38 3.54 -7.53
N ALA A 27 -7.32 4.32 -7.37
CA ALA A 27 -6.19 4.36 -8.29
C ALA A 27 -5.01 3.48 -7.84
N TYR A 28 -4.84 3.25 -6.53
CA TYR A 28 -3.77 2.42 -5.98
C TYR A 28 -3.71 0.98 -6.53
N PRO A 29 -4.84 0.26 -6.76
CA PRO A 29 -4.84 -1.06 -7.41
C PRO A 29 -4.16 -1.11 -8.79
N LYS A 30 -4.13 0.03 -9.50
CA LYS A 30 -3.54 0.14 -10.84
C LYS A 30 -2.02 0.27 -10.81
N SER A 31 -1.41 0.39 -9.63
CA SER A 31 0.04 0.44 -9.46
C SER A 31 0.72 -0.82 -9.97
N LYS A 32 2.00 -0.74 -10.32
CA LYS A 32 2.84 -1.93 -10.56
C LYS A 32 3.40 -2.52 -9.27
N PHE A 33 3.41 -1.76 -8.18
CA PHE A 33 3.98 -2.16 -6.90
C PHE A 33 2.91 -2.75 -5.98
N LEU A 34 3.15 -3.96 -5.49
CA LEU A 34 2.24 -4.69 -4.60
C LEU A 34 1.95 -3.91 -3.31
N ILE A 35 2.98 -3.28 -2.74
CA ILE A 35 2.85 -2.46 -1.52
C ILE A 35 1.96 -1.21 -1.72
N THR A 36 1.83 -0.71 -2.95
CA THR A 36 0.93 0.39 -3.26
C THR A 36 -0.48 -0.14 -3.52
N LYS A 37 -0.60 -1.22 -4.30
CA LYS A 37 -1.89 -1.89 -4.53
C LYS A 37 -2.60 -2.24 -3.24
N SER A 38 -1.83 -2.74 -2.25
CA SER A 38 -2.35 -3.18 -0.96
C SER A 38 -3.08 -2.09 -0.17
N ILE A 39 -2.91 -0.81 -0.52
CA ILE A 39 -3.63 0.29 0.11
C ILE A 39 -5.10 0.30 -0.29
N GLY A 40 -5.39 0.00 -1.55
CA GLY A 40 -6.73 0.06 -2.12
C GLY A 40 -7.44 -1.29 -2.15
N GLU A 41 -6.71 -2.39 -2.30
CA GLU A 41 -7.26 -3.74 -2.39
C GLU A 41 -6.32 -4.76 -1.73
N LYS A 42 -6.88 -5.88 -1.27
CA LYS A 42 -6.06 -6.98 -0.78
C LYS A 42 -5.29 -7.62 -1.94
N VAL A 43 -3.97 -7.72 -1.79
CA VAL A 43 -3.10 -8.29 -2.82
C VAL A 43 -3.22 -9.81 -2.81
N ASN A 44 -3.56 -10.40 -3.95
CA ASN A 44 -3.57 -11.84 -4.18
C ASN A 44 -2.90 -12.13 -5.52
N ILE A 45 -1.75 -12.82 -5.50
CA ILE A 45 -0.88 -13.02 -6.67
C ILE A 45 -1.05 -14.43 -7.23
N GLY A 46 -1.67 -15.35 -6.49
CA GLY A 46 -2.05 -16.68 -6.94
C GLY A 46 -1.90 -17.76 -5.87
N SER A 47 -1.94 -19.03 -6.28
CA SER A 47 -1.95 -20.18 -5.36
C SER A 47 -0.63 -20.29 -4.56
N ASN A 48 -0.64 -19.76 -3.34
CA ASN A 48 0.28 -20.09 -2.24
C ASN A 48 1.78 -19.89 -2.56
N THR A 49 2.11 -18.81 -3.29
CA THR A 49 3.50 -18.49 -3.57
C THR A 49 4.21 -17.96 -2.31
N SER A 50 5.55 -17.91 -2.31
CA SER A 50 6.30 -17.22 -1.24
C SER A 50 5.92 -15.74 -1.14
N ILE A 51 5.52 -15.13 -2.24
CA ILE A 51 5.10 -13.73 -2.28
C ILE A 51 3.72 -13.57 -1.64
N ASP A 52 2.78 -14.47 -1.88
CA ASP A 52 1.45 -14.43 -1.23
C ASP A 52 1.57 -14.54 0.29
N ARG A 53 2.48 -15.40 0.79
CA ARG A 53 2.76 -15.52 2.23
C ARG A 53 3.40 -14.25 2.80
N ALA A 54 4.30 -13.61 2.05
CA ALA A 54 4.94 -12.38 2.48
C ALA A 54 3.93 -11.22 2.55
N VAL A 55 3.04 -11.10 1.57
CA VAL A 55 2.09 -9.97 1.49
C VAL A 55 0.75 -10.23 2.20
N GLN A 56 0.60 -11.37 2.88
CA GLN A 56 -0.65 -11.77 3.53
C GLN A 56 -1.14 -10.76 4.58
N ASP A 57 -0.20 -10.11 5.27
CA ASP A 57 -0.48 -9.12 6.32
C ASP A 57 -0.80 -7.72 5.77
N LEU A 58 -0.69 -7.52 4.45
CA LEU A 58 -1.01 -6.25 3.80
C LEU A 58 -2.52 -6.13 3.56
N GLU A 59 -3.21 -5.43 4.47
CA GLU A 59 -4.63 -5.14 4.36
C GLU A 59 -4.91 -3.75 3.74
N PRO A 60 -6.03 -3.58 3.04
CA PRO A 60 -6.47 -2.28 2.52
C PRO A 60 -6.95 -1.34 3.61
N PHE A 61 -6.86 -0.04 3.34
CA PHE A 61 -7.22 1.01 4.29
C PHE A 61 -8.47 1.76 3.84
N ASP A 62 -9.39 2.03 4.76
CA ASP A 62 -10.60 2.83 4.49
C ASP A 62 -10.37 4.33 4.68
N ASN A 63 -9.48 4.70 5.59
CA ASN A 63 -9.10 6.08 5.87
C ASN A 63 -7.59 6.25 5.74
N TRP A 64 -7.16 7.48 5.49
CA TRP A 64 -5.74 7.83 5.34
C TRP A 64 -5.36 9.00 6.24
N ASN A 65 -5.40 8.74 7.54
CA ASN A 65 -4.99 9.64 8.61
C ASN A 65 -3.63 9.19 9.20
N SER A 66 -3.09 9.95 10.15
CA SER A 66 -1.80 9.62 10.78
C SER A 66 -1.76 8.22 11.38
N GLU A 67 -2.84 7.79 12.04
CA GLU A 67 -2.95 6.45 12.64
C GLU A 67 -2.83 5.34 11.58
N SER A 68 -3.55 5.46 10.46
CA SER A 68 -3.46 4.49 9.36
C SER A 68 -2.07 4.47 8.71
N ILE A 69 -1.39 5.62 8.66
CA ILE A 69 -0.03 5.73 8.13
C ILE A 69 0.97 5.04 9.06
N GLU A 70 0.87 5.26 10.37
CA GLU A 70 1.71 4.62 11.38
C GLU A 70 1.49 3.11 11.40
N MET A 71 0.24 2.66 11.38
CA MET A 71 -0.10 1.23 11.27
C MET A 71 0.54 0.60 10.04
N ARG A 72 0.46 1.27 8.87
CA ARG A 72 1.08 0.77 7.65
C ARG A 72 2.61 0.72 7.74
N GLN A 73 3.23 1.70 8.39
CA GLN A 73 4.68 1.70 8.59
C GLN A 73 5.13 0.52 9.44
N ASP A 74 4.38 0.20 10.50
CA ASP A 74 4.66 -0.95 11.34
C ASP A 74 4.53 -2.27 10.57
N ILE A 75 3.44 -2.45 9.81
CA ILE A 75 3.26 -3.62 8.94
C ILE A 75 4.42 -3.78 7.95
N LEU A 76 4.85 -2.69 7.30
CA LEU A 76 5.98 -2.74 6.38
C LEU A 76 7.32 -3.02 7.06
N ALA A 77 7.53 -2.51 8.28
CA ALA A 77 8.72 -2.80 9.05
C ALA A 77 8.77 -4.29 9.45
N GLN A 78 7.65 -4.82 9.93
CA GLN A 78 7.52 -6.25 10.24
C GLN A 78 7.77 -7.11 9.00
N LEU A 79 7.20 -6.73 7.85
CA LEU A 79 7.44 -7.41 6.58
C LEU A 79 8.92 -7.43 6.20
N ALA A 80 9.63 -6.30 6.35
CA ALA A 80 11.05 -6.21 6.05
C ALA A 80 11.91 -7.09 6.96
N THR A 81 11.48 -7.35 8.19
CA THR A 81 12.18 -8.22 9.16
C THR A 81 11.85 -9.71 9.04
N LYS A 82 10.77 -10.07 8.33
CA LYS A 82 10.33 -11.46 8.14
C LYS A 82 11.08 -12.20 7.03
N ILE A 83 11.95 -11.51 6.29
CA ILE A 83 12.69 -12.05 5.14
C ILE A 83 14.07 -12.54 5.56
#